data_AF-A0A937B879-F1
#
_entry.id   AF-A0A937B879-F1
#
_cell.length_a   1.000
_cell.length_b   1.000
_cell.length_c   1.000
_cell.angle_alpha   90.00
_cell.angle_beta   90.00
_cell.angle_gamma   90.00
#
_symmetry.space_group_name_H-M   'P 1'
#
loop_
_entity.id
_entity.type
_entity.pdbx_description
1 polymer ?
#
loop_
_entity_poly.entity_id
_entity_poly.type
_entity_poly.pdbx_seq_one_letter_code
_entity_poly.pdbx_strand_id
1 'polypeptide(L)'
;MEINKLNTSKLLVCLVILTSCKSRFEYFFLRSEKVFPEYFCDHYKVESCGVAGDAYRLFLRDSSNTRVFVCDYYDNDIFEYFLNEGKIEIFRFENSYSIGGVMHNKRFINKYVFD
;
A
#
# COMPACT_ATOMS: atom_id res chain seq x y z
N MET A 1 -13.02 -11.50 53.60
CA MET A 1 -12.45 -10.69 52.50
C MET A 1 -12.56 -11.51 51.22
N GLU A 2 -13.76 -11.53 50.63
CA GLU A 2 -14.03 -12.32 49.42
C GLU A 2 -13.64 -11.50 48.21
N ILE A 3 -12.58 -11.94 47.54
CA ILE A 3 -12.14 -11.35 46.27
C ILE A 3 -13.16 -11.77 45.22
N ASN A 4 -13.86 -10.78 44.67
CA ASN A 4 -14.81 -10.86 43.55
C ASN A 4 -14.26 -11.71 42.39
N LYS A 5 -14.45 -13.04 42.44
CA LYS A 5 -14.12 -14.00 41.36
C LYS A 5 -14.95 -13.80 40.09
N LEU A 6 -16.04 -13.03 40.16
CA LEU A 6 -17.01 -12.89 39.07
C LEU A 6 -16.61 -11.82 38.02
N ASN A 7 -15.69 -10.91 38.34
CA ASN A 7 -15.30 -9.82 37.43
C ASN A 7 -14.01 -10.08 36.65
N THR A 8 -13.15 -10.99 37.11
CA THR A 8 -11.89 -11.32 36.43
C THR A 8 -12.10 -12.13 35.15
N SER A 9 -13.12 -12.99 35.08
CA SER A 9 -13.42 -13.80 33.89
C SER A 9 -13.93 -12.95 32.72
N LYS A 10 -14.81 -11.97 32.98
CA LYS A 10 -15.33 -11.05 31.96
C LYS A 10 -14.24 -10.13 31.41
N LEU A 11 -13.35 -9.63 32.27
CA LEU A 11 -12.22 -8.80 31.86
C LEU A 11 -11.24 -9.57 30.96
N LEU A 12 -11.00 -10.85 31.27
CA LEU A 12 -10.11 -11.72 30.50
C LEU A 12 -10.69 -12.02 29.10
N VAL A 13 -12.00 -12.25 28.99
CA VAL A 13 -12.68 -12.45 27.71
C VAL A 13 -12.62 -11.19 26.84
N CYS A 14 -12.81 -10.00 27.43
CA CYS A 14 -12.63 -8.74 26.70
C CYS A 14 -11.19 -8.53 26.21
N LEU A 15 -10.17 -8.91 27.00
CA LEU A 15 -8.77 -8.81 26.57
C LEU A 15 -8.43 -9.77 25.42
N VAL A 16 -8.95 -11.00 25.44
CA VAL A 16 -8.75 -11.98 24.36
C VAL A 16 -9.38 -11.48 23.05
N ILE A 17 -10.58 -10.90 23.10
CA ILE A 17 -11.26 -10.34 21.92
C ILE A 17 -10.46 -9.14 21.34
N LEU A 18 -9.93 -8.26 22.20
CA LEU A 18 -9.12 -7.12 21.74
C LEU A 18 -7.79 -7.55 21.11
N THR A 19 -7.17 -8.64 21.59
CA THR A 19 -5.95 -9.18 20.95
C THR A 19 -6.23 -9.95 19.65
N SER A 20 -7.46 -10.43 19.45
CA SER A 20 -7.88 -11.12 18.23
C SER A 20 -8.31 -10.18 17.10
N CYS A 21 -8.49 -8.88 17.38
CA CYS A 21 -8.65 -7.83 16.37
C CYS A 21 -7.32 -7.27 15.86
N LYS A 22 -6.22 -8.04 15.94
CA LYS A 22 -5.20 -7.94 14.91
C LYS A 22 -5.82 -8.55 13.65
N SER A 23 -6.59 -7.76 12.91
CA SER A 23 -6.78 -8.06 11.49
C SER A 23 -5.36 -8.22 10.95
N ARG A 24 -5.00 -9.47 10.69
CA ARG A 24 -3.88 -9.76 9.82
C ARG A 24 -4.35 -9.24 8.48
N PHE A 25 -4.06 -7.97 8.22
CA PHE A 25 -4.16 -7.39 6.90
C PHE A 25 -3.17 -8.17 6.05
N GLU A 26 -3.65 -9.26 5.46
CA GLU A 26 -2.94 -9.97 4.42
C GLU A 26 -2.95 -9.03 3.22
N TYR A 27 -1.87 -8.26 3.09
CA TYR A 27 -1.63 -7.49 1.88
C TYR A 27 -1.51 -8.48 0.73
N PHE A 28 -2.52 -8.52 -0.14
CA PHE A 28 -2.43 -9.33 -1.36
C PHE A 28 -1.38 -8.72 -2.27
N PHE A 29 -0.23 -9.38 -2.31
CA PHE A 29 0.90 -9.00 -3.14
C PHE A 29 0.54 -9.22 -4.61
N LEU A 30 0.58 -8.14 -5.40
CA LEU A 30 0.27 -8.20 -6.82
C LEU A 30 1.53 -8.35 -7.65
N ARG A 31 2.55 -7.54 -7.33
CA ARG A 31 3.76 -7.42 -8.13
C ARG A 31 4.87 -6.71 -7.36
N SER A 32 6.10 -7.18 -7.53
CA SER A 32 7.33 -6.45 -7.17
C SER A 32 8.07 -6.16 -8.47
N GLU A 33 8.37 -4.90 -8.71
CA GLU A 33 9.22 -4.49 -9.81
C GLU A 33 10.58 -4.07 -9.25
N LYS A 34 11.66 -4.66 -9.78
CA LYS A 34 12.98 -4.08 -9.57
C LYS A 34 13.03 -2.80 -10.38
N VAL A 35 13.05 -1.68 -9.67
CA VAL A 35 12.98 -0.36 -10.29
C VAL A 35 14.38 0.15 -10.63
N PHE A 36 15.30 0.04 -9.67
CA PHE A 36 16.70 0.45 -9.80
C PHE A 36 17.61 -0.58 -9.12
N PRO A 37 18.94 -0.52 -9.32
CA PRO A 37 19.86 -1.26 -8.47
C PRO A 37 19.51 -1.00 -7.01
N GLU A 38 19.29 -2.07 -6.24
CA GLU A 38 18.94 -2.00 -4.82
C GLU A 38 17.55 -1.44 -4.46
N TYR A 39 16.69 -1.09 -5.42
CA TYR A 39 15.35 -0.60 -5.12
C TYR A 39 14.24 -1.42 -5.77
N PHE A 40 13.21 -1.68 -4.98
CA PHE A 40 12.05 -2.49 -5.34
C PHE A 40 10.78 -1.71 -5.08
N CYS A 41 9.81 -1.85 -5.98
CA CYS A 41 8.50 -1.25 -5.84
C CYS A 41 7.45 -2.35 -5.77
N ASP A 42 6.75 -2.43 -4.65
CA ASP A 42 5.76 -3.46 -4.38
C ASP A 42 4.36 -2.89 -4.33
N HIS A 43 3.47 -3.59 -5.02
CA HIS A 43 2.09 -3.21 -5.14
C HIS A 43 1.22 -4.23 -4.41
N TYR A 44 0.34 -3.72 -3.55
CA TYR A 44 -0.58 -4.51 -2.76
C TYR A 44 -2.00 -4.03 -2.98
N LYS A 45 -2.94 -4.96 -3.13
CA LYS A 45 -4.37 -4.61 -3.05
C LYS A 45 -4.73 -4.29 -1.61
N VAL A 46 -5.46 -3.20 -1.40
CA VAL A 46 -5.99 -2.81 -0.09
C VAL A 46 -7.51 -2.74 -0.16
N GLU A 47 -8.19 -3.03 0.95
CA GLU A 47 -9.64 -2.88 1.02
C GLU A 47 -10.03 -1.40 0.95
N SER A 48 -10.91 -1.07 -0.01
CA SER A 48 -11.56 0.24 -0.10
C SER A 48 -12.99 0.16 0.43
N CYS A 49 -13.21 0.60 1.67
CA CYS A 49 -14.57 0.74 2.19
C CYS A 49 -15.16 2.09 1.73
N GLY A 50 -16.20 2.05 0.90
CA GLY A 50 -16.98 3.24 0.54
C GLY A 50 -16.46 4.05 -0.65
N VAL A 51 -15.53 3.50 -1.45
CA VAL A 51 -15.06 4.11 -2.70
C VAL A 51 -15.36 3.14 -3.85
N ALA A 52 -15.95 3.66 -4.94
CA ALA A 52 -16.13 2.88 -6.15
C ALA A 52 -14.76 2.69 -6.84
N GLY A 53 -14.27 1.45 -6.90
CA GLY A 53 -12.99 1.10 -7.53
C GLY A 53 -12.07 0.29 -6.61
N ASP A 54 -11.12 -0.42 -7.23
CA ASP A 54 -10.07 -1.11 -6.51
C ASP A 54 -9.02 -0.11 -6.01
N ALA A 55 -8.62 -0.24 -4.74
CA ALA A 55 -7.55 0.54 -4.15
C ALA A 55 -6.30 -0.31 -3.94
N TYR A 56 -5.16 0.33 -4.07
CA TYR A 56 -3.84 -0.28 -4.00
C TYR A 56 -2.89 0.57 -3.18
N ARG A 57 -1.83 -0.07 -2.69
CA ARG A 57 -0.74 0.56 -1.96
C ARG A 57 0.58 0.20 -2.61
N LEU A 58 1.39 1.22 -2.85
CA LEU A 58 2.74 1.14 -3.38
C LEU A 58 3.74 1.33 -2.25
N PHE A 59 4.71 0.42 -2.14
CA PHE A 59 5.90 0.56 -1.29
C PHE A 59 7.17 0.65 -2.13
N LEU A 60 7.95 1.72 -1.95
CA LEU A 60 9.36 1.71 -2.39
C LEU A 60 10.21 1.16 -1.25
N ARG A 61 10.98 0.12 -1.54
CA ARG A 61 11.91 -0.50 -0.60
C ARG A 61 13.34 -0.46 -1.14
N ASP A 62 14.29 -0.28 -0.25
CA ASP A 62 15.72 -0.45 -0.55
C ASP A 62 16.16 -1.93 -0.46
N SER A 63 17.44 -2.19 -0.67
CA SER A 63 18.05 -3.53 -0.63
C SER A 63 18.04 -4.15 0.76
N SER A 64 17.96 -3.32 1.79
CA SER A 64 17.84 -3.71 3.19
C SER A 64 16.40 -3.93 3.63
N ASN A 65 15.43 -3.86 2.69
CA ASN A 65 14.00 -4.01 2.94
C ASN A 65 13.39 -2.86 3.78
N THR A 66 14.07 -1.72 3.86
CA THR A 66 13.55 -0.50 4.49
C THR A 66 12.49 0.13 3.60
N ARG A 67 11.33 0.46 4.16
CA ARG A 67 10.29 1.21 3.44
C ARG A 67 10.68 2.68 3.38
N VAL A 68 11.00 3.16 2.19
CA VAL A 68 11.42 4.54 1.93
C VAL A 68 10.21 5.40 1.54
N PHE A 69 9.19 4.80 0.93
CA PHE A 69 7.99 5.49 0.49
C PHE A 69 6.75 4.61 0.53
N VAL A 70 5.61 5.24 0.80
CA VAL A 70 4.28 4.61 0.77
C VAL A 70 3.29 5.55 0.09
N CYS A 71 2.50 5.03 -0.85
CA CYS A 71 1.43 5.78 -1.51
C CYS A 71 0.22 4.89 -1.77
N ASP A 72 -0.98 5.37 -1.45
CA ASP A 72 -2.24 4.75 -1.84
C ASP A 72 -2.70 5.30 -3.19
N TYR A 73 -3.22 4.43 -4.05
CA TYR A 73 -3.62 4.74 -5.41
C TYR A 73 -4.79 3.86 -5.90
N TYR A 74 -5.43 4.26 -6.99
CA TYR A 74 -6.58 3.54 -7.57
C TYR A 74 -6.19 2.83 -8.86
N ASP A 75 -7.02 1.90 -9.32
CA ASP A 75 -6.83 1.11 -10.55
C ASP A 75 -6.38 1.89 -11.81
N ASN A 76 -6.81 3.15 -11.95
CA ASN A 76 -6.48 3.99 -13.09
C ASN A 76 -5.11 4.69 -13.00
N ASP A 77 -4.41 4.57 -11.87
CA ASP A 77 -3.11 5.23 -11.71
C ASP A 77 -1.97 4.38 -12.27
N ILE A 78 -1.07 5.03 -13.02
CA ILE A 78 0.19 4.48 -13.50
C ILE A 78 1.35 5.12 -12.76
N PHE A 79 2.37 4.32 -12.48
CA PHE A 79 3.66 4.80 -12.01
C PHE A 79 4.74 4.54 -13.05
N GLU A 80 5.55 5.56 -13.31
CA GLU A 80 6.78 5.47 -14.10
C GLU A 80 7.97 5.87 -13.24
N TYR A 81 9.10 5.21 -13.43
CA TYR A 81 10.24 5.32 -12.54
C TYR A 81 11.50 5.76 -13.29
N PHE A 82 12.22 6.76 -12.76
CA PHE A 82 13.44 7.29 -13.36
C PHE A 82 14.56 7.43 -12.33
N LEU A 83 15.81 7.25 -12.78
CA LEU A 83 17.01 7.58 -12.01
C LEU A 83 17.62 8.83 -12.63
N ASN A 84 17.65 9.92 -11.87
CA ASN A 84 18.13 11.20 -12.35
C ASN A 84 19.14 11.77 -11.35
N GLU A 85 20.38 11.96 -11.78
CA GLU A 85 21.47 12.49 -10.93
C GLU A 85 21.65 11.75 -9.59
N GLY A 86 21.45 10.42 -9.59
CA GLY A 86 21.52 9.59 -8.40
C GLY A 86 20.24 9.56 -7.56
N LYS A 87 19.23 10.37 -7.90
CA LYS A 87 17.93 10.41 -7.22
C LYS A 87 16.92 9.51 -7.91
N ILE A 88 16.08 8.87 -7.11
CA ILE A 88 14.95 8.08 -7.59
C ILE A 88 13.76 9.00 -7.76
N GLU A 89 13.20 9.03 -8.96
CA GLU A 89 12.00 9.79 -9.29
C GLU A 89 10.85 8.85 -9.63
N ILE A 90 9.70 9.04 -8.99
CA ILE A 90 8.47 8.29 -9.26
C ILE A 90 7.43 9.27 -9.78
N PHE A 91 6.98 9.08 -11.02
CA PHE A 91 5.94 9.88 -11.65
C PHE A 91 4.62 9.12 -11.58
N ARG A 92 3.60 9.77 -11.04
CA ARG A 92 2.23 9.26 -10.95
C ARG A 92 1.38 9.91 -12.04
N PHE A 93 0.67 9.08 -12.79
CA PHE A 93 -0.27 9.50 -13.83
C PHE A 93 -1.64 8.89 -13.59
N GLU A 94 -2.69 9.59 -14.00
CA GLU A 94 -4.05 9.08 -14.11
C GLU A 94 -4.31 8.67 -15.57
N ASN A 95 -4.83 7.47 -15.80
CA ASN A 95 -5.34 7.07 -17.11
C ASN A 95 -6.79 7.48 -17.25
N SER A 96 -7.12 8.24 -18.29
CA SER A 96 -8.47 8.80 -18.43
C SER A 96 -9.43 7.98 -19.31
N TYR A 97 -8.99 6.98 -20.08
CA TYR A 97 -9.89 6.13 -20.89
C TYR A 97 -9.15 4.96 -21.59
N SER A 98 -9.85 3.84 -21.83
CA SER A 98 -9.41 2.78 -22.76
C SER A 98 -10.47 2.52 -23.84
N ILE A 99 -10.06 2.44 -25.11
CA ILE A 99 -10.92 1.98 -26.22
C ILE A 99 -10.38 0.62 -26.64
N GLY A 100 -11.19 -0.44 -26.50
CA GLY A 100 -10.79 -1.78 -26.94
C GLY A 100 -9.52 -2.32 -26.25
N GLY A 101 -9.26 -1.90 -25.01
CA GLY A 101 -8.06 -2.30 -24.25
C GLY A 101 -6.78 -1.55 -24.63
N VAL A 102 -6.84 -0.62 -25.60
CA VAL A 102 -5.72 0.27 -25.95
C VAL A 102 -5.81 1.56 -25.13
N MET A 103 -4.72 1.87 -24.42
CA MET A 103 -4.62 3.02 -23.52
C MET A 103 -4.15 4.26 -24.29
N HIS A 104 -4.93 5.35 -24.24
CA HIS A 104 -4.74 6.48 -25.16
C HIS A 104 -4.31 7.80 -24.50
N ASN A 105 -4.49 7.99 -23.19
CA ASN A 105 -4.13 9.26 -22.55
C ASN A 105 -3.72 9.09 -21.08
N LYS A 106 -2.57 9.68 -20.73
CA LYS A 106 -2.02 9.74 -19.37
C LYS A 106 -2.00 11.19 -18.93
N ARG A 107 -2.66 11.50 -17.81
CA ARG A 107 -2.60 12.80 -17.17
C ARG A 107 -1.61 12.76 -16.02
N PHE A 108 -0.59 13.62 -16.04
CA PHE A 108 0.34 13.73 -14.91
C PHE A 108 -0.41 14.19 -13.65
N ILE A 109 -0.23 13.45 -12.55
CA ILE A 109 -0.77 13.79 -11.23
C ILE A 109 0.33 14.43 -10.36
N ASN A 110 1.41 13.69 -10.12
CA ASN A 110 2.46 14.11 -9.17
C ASN A 110 3.80 13.42 -9.43
N LYS A 111 4.87 13.99 -8.88
CA LYS A 111 6.23 13.44 -8.89
C LYS A 111 6.77 13.33 -7.45
N TYR A 112 7.36 12.20 -7.12
CA TYR A 112 8.08 11.97 -5.87
C TYR A 112 9.56 11.82 -6.15
N VAL A 113 10.43 12.38 -5.30
CA VAL A 113 11.89 12.36 -5.46
C VAL A 113 12.53 11.90 -4.16
N PHE A 114 13.44 10.94 -4.25
CA PHE A 114 14.16 10.34 -3.14
C PHE A 114 15.67 10.39 -3.42
N ASP A 115 16.46 10.65 -2.38
CA ASP A 115 17.93 10.58 -2.42
C ASP A 115 18.43 9.13 -2.24
#